data_AF-A0A1S3XVE9-F1
#
_entry.id   AF-A0A1S3XVE9-F1
#
_cell.length_a   1.000
_cell.length_b   1.000
_cell.length_c   1.000
_cell.angle_alpha   90.00
_cell.angle_beta   90.00
_cell.angle_gamma   90.00
#
_symmetry.space_group_name_H-M   'P 1'
#
loop_
_entity.id
_entity.type
_entity.pdbx_description
1 polymer ?
#
loop_
_entity_poly.entity_id
_entity_poly.type
_entity_poly.pdbx_seq_one_letter_code
_entity_poly.pdbx_strand_id
1 'polypeptide(L)'
;MTRDEILSTIFGERTGYVRGKGYGKKPPKKSNTQHANIESSVSLAMKIVRQEMQAEMDRKLQEEREQMATELKRNMELELQRKLAEKREHANAEVQRKLAEEREHANVEVGKRIHLEVDKRMHEQFASFMIRMQQQQGQGT
;
A
#
# COMPACT_ATOMS: atom_id res chain seq x y z
N MET A 1 -3.16 -6.09 -72.54
CA MET A 1 -3.33 -7.34 -71.77
C MET A 1 -4.73 -7.86 -71.98
N THR A 2 -4.87 -9.01 -72.62
CA THR A 2 -6.16 -9.66 -72.87
C THR A 2 -6.47 -10.65 -71.75
N ARG A 3 -7.76 -10.96 -71.56
CA ARG A 3 -8.25 -11.82 -70.47
C ARG A 3 -7.57 -13.20 -70.45
N ASP A 4 -7.17 -13.69 -71.62
CA ASP A 4 -6.53 -14.98 -71.80
C ASP A 4 -5.07 -15.00 -71.31
N GLU A 5 -4.34 -13.88 -71.40
CA GLU A 5 -2.97 -13.76 -70.88
C GLU A 5 -2.95 -13.80 -69.34
N ILE A 6 -3.96 -13.19 -68.69
CA ILE A 6 -4.11 -13.21 -67.23
C ILE A 6 -4.41 -14.63 -66.75
N LEU A 7 -5.29 -15.36 -67.47
CA LEU A 7 -5.64 -16.72 -67.11
C LEU A 7 -4.46 -17.69 -67.29
N SER A 8 -3.65 -17.53 -68.33
CA SER A 8 -2.46 -18.36 -68.54
C SER A 8 -1.38 -18.13 -67.46
N THR A 9 -1.28 -16.90 -66.95
CA THR A 9 -0.32 -16.53 -65.89
C THR A 9 -0.73 -17.09 -64.52
N ILE A 10 -2.03 -17.11 -64.21
CA ILE A 10 -2.54 -17.58 -62.91
C ILE A 10 -2.65 -19.11 -62.87
N PHE A 11 -3.05 -19.75 -63.97
CA PHE A 11 -3.34 -21.19 -63.99
C PHE A 11 -2.26 -22.05 -64.66
N GLY A 12 -1.23 -21.45 -65.25
CA GLY A 12 -0.21 -22.14 -66.04
C GLY A 12 -0.76 -22.65 -67.39
N GLU A 13 0.14 -22.96 -68.33
CA GLU A 13 -0.22 -23.53 -69.63
C GLU A 13 -1.08 -24.78 -69.45
N ARG A 14 -2.31 -24.73 -69.98
CA ARG A 14 -3.30 -25.80 -69.86
C ARG A 14 -2.87 -27.00 -70.72
N THR A 15 -1.99 -27.86 -70.21
CA THR A 15 -1.69 -29.14 -70.86
C THR A 15 -2.97 -29.98 -70.90
N GLY A 16 -3.45 -30.24 -72.11
CA GLY A 16 -4.77 -30.79 -72.38
C GLY A 16 -5.08 -32.14 -71.74
N TYR A 17 -6.36 -32.35 -71.46
CA TYR A 17 -6.92 -33.63 -71.01
C TYR A 17 -6.88 -34.63 -72.18
N VAL A 18 -5.87 -35.50 -72.21
CA VAL A 18 -5.80 -36.61 -73.17
C VAL A 18 -6.81 -37.68 -72.73
N ARG A 19 -7.94 -37.77 -73.44
CA ARG A 19 -8.93 -38.84 -73.29
C ARG A 19 -8.40 -40.14 -73.91
N GLY A 20 -7.39 -40.73 -73.28
CA GLY A 20 -6.87 -42.06 -73.62
C GLY A 20 -7.62 -43.14 -72.83
N LYS A 21 -8.27 -44.07 -73.52
CA LYS A 21 -8.77 -45.33 -72.94
C LYS A 21 -7.56 -46.18 -72.52
N GLY A 22 -7.08 -45.97 -71.30
CA GLY A 22 -6.06 -46.80 -70.66
C GLY A 22 -6.51 -47.08 -69.23
N TYR A 23 -6.61 -48.36 -68.87
CA TYR A 23 -6.74 -48.79 -67.49
C TYR A 23 -5.45 -48.41 -66.73
N GLY A 24 -5.37 -47.16 -66.30
CA GLY A 24 -4.27 -46.58 -65.54
C GLY A 24 -4.63 -46.52 -64.05
N LYS A 25 -3.78 -47.13 -63.23
CA LYS A 25 -3.96 -47.39 -61.80
C LYS A 25 -4.56 -46.20 -61.03
N LYS A 26 -5.45 -46.49 -60.05
CA LYS A 26 -5.89 -45.50 -59.05
C LYS A 26 -4.65 -44.78 -58.49
N PRO A 27 -4.65 -43.44 -58.35
CA PRO A 27 -3.54 -42.75 -57.72
C PRO A 27 -3.30 -43.37 -56.33
N PRO A 28 -2.03 -43.57 -55.91
CA PRO A 28 -1.75 -44.21 -54.63
C PRO A 28 -2.50 -43.48 -53.52
N LYS A 29 -3.31 -44.20 -52.72
CA LYS A 29 -4.09 -43.67 -51.58
C LYS A 29 -3.20 -43.20 -50.41
N LYS A 30 -2.11 -42.48 -50.68
CA LYS A 30 -1.13 -42.03 -49.68
C LYS A 30 -1.49 -40.69 -49.03
N SER A 31 -2.48 -39.96 -49.57
CA SER A 31 -2.88 -38.63 -49.07
C SER A 31 -3.63 -38.67 -47.75
N ASN A 32 -4.42 -39.70 -47.47
CA ASN A 32 -5.26 -39.77 -46.26
C ASN A 32 -4.42 -39.86 -44.98
N THR A 33 -3.32 -40.62 -45.01
CA THR A 33 -2.40 -40.77 -43.86
C THR A 33 -1.60 -39.49 -43.58
N GLN A 34 -1.21 -38.74 -44.63
CA GLN A 34 -0.51 -37.46 -44.46
C GLN A 34 -1.44 -36.36 -43.92
N HIS A 35 -2.70 -36.32 -44.37
CA HIS A 35 -3.71 -35.41 -43.84
C HIS A 35 -4.00 -35.66 -42.36
N ALA A 36 -4.21 -36.93 -41.97
CA ALA A 36 -4.45 -37.31 -40.58
C ALA A 36 -3.27 -36.95 -39.66
N ASN A 37 -2.03 -37.07 -40.14
CA ASN A 37 -0.84 -36.67 -39.37
C ASN A 37 -0.75 -35.16 -39.15
N ILE A 38 -1.15 -34.35 -40.14
CA ILE A 38 -1.20 -32.87 -40.01
C ILE A 38 -2.34 -32.45 -39.07
N GLU A 39 -3.51 -33.05 -39.20
CA GLU A 39 -4.64 -32.78 -38.29
C GLU A 39 -4.30 -33.18 -36.85
N SER A 40 -3.61 -34.31 -36.66
CA SER A 40 -3.13 -34.74 -35.35
C SER A 40 -2.09 -33.78 -34.77
N SER A 41 -1.14 -33.28 -35.57
CA SER A 41 -0.11 -32.35 -35.08
C SER A 41 -0.68 -30.98 -34.72
N VAL A 42 -1.63 -30.47 -35.52
CA VAL A 42 -2.34 -29.21 -35.23
C VAL A 42 -3.23 -29.37 -34.00
N SER A 43 -3.94 -30.48 -33.86
CA SER A 43 -4.76 -30.78 -32.66
C SER A 43 -3.90 -30.84 -31.40
N LEU A 44 -2.72 -31.48 -31.48
CA LEU A 44 -1.76 -31.52 -30.37
C LEU A 44 -1.24 -30.12 -30.02
N ALA A 45 -0.84 -29.33 -31.01
CA ALA A 45 -0.38 -27.95 -30.80
C ALA A 45 -1.46 -27.09 -30.13
N MET A 46 -2.72 -27.19 -30.57
CA MET A 46 -3.84 -26.48 -29.94
C MET A 46 -4.11 -26.94 -28.50
N LYS A 47 -3.88 -28.23 -28.20
CA LYS A 47 -4.02 -28.75 -26.84
C LYS A 47 -2.93 -28.20 -25.92
N ILE A 48 -1.69 -28.13 -26.40
CA ILE A 48 -0.56 -27.57 -25.65
C ILE A 48 -0.83 -26.10 -25.35
N VAL A 49 -1.18 -25.30 -26.36
CA VAL A 49 -1.47 -23.86 -26.17
C VAL A 49 -2.59 -23.63 -25.17
N ARG A 50 -3.66 -24.45 -25.20
CA ARG A 50 -4.74 -24.36 -24.20
C ARG A 50 -4.26 -24.70 -22.79
N GLN A 51 -3.42 -25.70 -22.62
CA GLN A 51 -2.87 -26.08 -21.32
C GLN A 51 -1.94 -25.00 -20.77
N GLU A 52 -1.09 -24.43 -21.62
CA GLU A 52 -0.19 -23.32 -21.24
C GLU A 52 -0.98 -22.08 -20.84
N MET A 53 -2.00 -21.70 -21.62
CA MET A 53 -2.88 -20.58 -21.26
C MET A 53 -3.59 -20.80 -19.92
N GLN A 54 -4.07 -22.02 -19.65
CA GLN A 54 -4.72 -22.33 -18.39
C GLN A 54 -3.73 -22.22 -17.22
N ALA A 55 -2.53 -22.81 -17.36
CA ALA A 55 -1.50 -22.74 -16.33
C ALA A 55 -1.03 -21.30 -16.06
N GLU A 56 -0.91 -20.48 -17.12
CA GLU A 56 -0.55 -19.07 -17.00
C GLU A 56 -1.64 -18.26 -16.28
N MET A 57 -2.92 -18.49 -16.59
CA MET A 57 -4.02 -17.84 -15.87
C MET A 57 -4.07 -18.25 -14.41
N ASP A 58 -3.91 -19.53 -14.12
CA ASP A 58 -3.91 -20.04 -12.75
C ASP A 58 -2.73 -19.45 -11.94
N ARG A 59 -1.55 -19.34 -12.57
CA ARG A 59 -0.38 -18.69 -11.98
C ARG A 59 -0.66 -17.20 -11.68
N LYS A 60 -1.16 -16.45 -12.65
CA LYS A 60 -1.48 -15.02 -12.46
C LYS A 60 -2.51 -14.79 -11.37
N LEU A 61 -3.55 -15.61 -11.33
CA LEU A 61 -4.58 -15.50 -10.31
C LEU A 61 -4.01 -15.78 -8.91
N GLN A 62 -3.10 -16.74 -8.79
CA GLN A 62 -2.42 -17.02 -7.54
C GLN A 62 -1.51 -15.86 -7.11
N GLU A 63 -0.73 -15.31 -8.04
CA GLU A 63 0.12 -14.14 -7.78
C GLU A 63 -0.71 -12.92 -7.31
N GLU A 64 -1.84 -12.62 -7.98
CA GLU A 64 -2.74 -11.52 -7.56
C GLU A 64 -3.30 -11.74 -6.15
N ARG A 65 -3.67 -12.98 -5.81
CA ARG A 65 -4.16 -13.31 -4.46
C ARG A 65 -3.08 -13.11 -3.41
N GLU A 66 -1.85 -13.51 -3.68
CA GLU A 66 -0.72 -13.35 -2.78
C GLU A 66 -0.34 -11.88 -2.60
N GLN A 67 -0.38 -11.10 -3.68
CA GLN A 67 -0.19 -9.65 -3.62
C GLN A 67 -1.27 -8.98 -2.78
N MET A 68 -2.54 -9.28 -3.03
CA MET A 68 -3.66 -8.72 -2.27
C MET A 68 -3.61 -9.11 -0.80
N ALA A 69 -3.25 -10.36 -0.48
CA ALA A 69 -3.08 -10.81 0.91
C ALA A 69 -1.93 -10.06 1.61
N THR A 70 -0.82 -9.84 0.90
CA THR A 70 0.34 -9.10 1.42
C THR A 70 0.02 -7.63 1.64
N GLU A 71 -0.66 -7.00 0.68
CA GLU A 71 -1.10 -5.62 0.77
C GLU A 71 -2.11 -5.42 1.90
N LEU A 72 -3.12 -6.29 2.01
CA LEU A 72 -4.10 -6.25 3.08
C LEU A 72 -3.44 -6.37 4.45
N LYS A 73 -2.52 -7.34 4.61
CA LYS A 73 -1.77 -7.53 5.85
C LYS A 73 -0.96 -6.28 6.20
N ARG A 74 -0.25 -5.71 5.23
CA ARG A 74 0.54 -4.49 5.41
C ARG A 74 -0.35 -3.30 5.81
N ASN A 75 -1.48 -3.12 5.15
CA ASN A 75 -2.41 -2.02 5.43
C ASN A 75 -3.00 -2.14 6.84
N MET A 76 -3.40 -3.34 7.26
CA MET A 76 -3.88 -3.58 8.62
C MET A 76 -2.79 -3.28 9.67
N GLU A 77 -1.55 -3.71 9.43
CA GLU A 77 -0.44 -3.44 10.34
C GLU A 77 -0.14 -1.94 10.45
N LEU A 78 -0.12 -1.23 9.33
CA LEU A 78 0.07 0.22 9.31
C LEU A 78 -1.07 0.96 10.02
N GLU A 79 -2.32 0.56 9.81
CA GLU A 79 -3.47 1.18 10.48
C GLU A 79 -3.41 0.97 12.00
N LEU A 80 -3.04 -0.23 12.46
CA LEU A 80 -2.87 -0.52 13.87
C LEU A 80 -1.73 0.29 14.49
N GLN A 81 -0.57 0.35 13.82
CA GLN A 81 0.56 1.15 14.28
C GLN A 81 0.19 2.64 14.38
N ARG A 82 -0.52 3.17 13.38
CA ARG A 82 -1.00 4.55 13.39
C ARG A 82 -1.94 4.81 14.56
N LYS A 83 -2.95 3.96 14.77
CA LYS A 83 -3.89 4.11 15.90
C LYS A 83 -3.18 4.04 17.26
N LEU A 84 -2.16 3.20 17.40
CA LEU A 84 -1.36 3.12 18.62
C LEU A 84 -0.51 4.39 18.82
N ALA A 85 0.11 4.91 17.76
CA ALA A 85 0.86 6.15 17.81
C ALA A 85 -0.03 7.35 18.19
N GLU A 86 -1.20 7.49 17.54
CA GLU A 86 -2.17 8.54 17.85
C GLU A 86 -2.66 8.45 19.31
N LYS A 87 -2.98 7.25 19.81
CA LYS A 87 -3.34 7.08 21.23
C LYS A 87 -2.22 7.45 22.18
N ARG A 88 -0.98 7.10 21.85
CA ARG A 88 0.19 7.42 22.67
C ARG A 88 0.45 8.92 22.69
N GLU A 89 0.34 9.59 21.55
CA GLU A 89 0.48 11.04 21.45
C GLU A 89 -0.61 11.75 22.25
N HIS A 90 -1.87 11.34 22.11
CA HIS A 90 -2.97 11.89 22.88
C HIS A 90 -2.75 11.72 24.40
N ALA A 91 -2.38 10.52 24.85
CA ALA A 91 -2.10 10.26 26.27
C ALA A 91 -0.94 11.12 26.79
N ASN A 92 0.13 11.26 26.00
CA ASN A 92 1.26 12.13 26.33
C ASN A 92 0.83 13.60 26.44
N ALA A 93 0.02 14.08 25.50
CA ALA A 93 -0.49 15.44 25.51
C ALA A 93 -1.38 15.70 26.73
N GLU A 94 -2.24 14.74 27.09
CA GLU A 94 -3.09 14.83 28.28
C GLU A 94 -2.26 14.88 29.57
N VAL A 95 -1.22 14.05 29.68
CA VAL A 95 -0.28 14.06 30.83
C VAL A 95 0.45 15.40 30.91
N GLN A 96 0.96 15.91 29.78
CA GLN A 96 1.64 17.21 29.75
C GLN A 96 0.70 18.35 30.17
N ARG A 97 -0.55 18.32 29.71
CA ARG A 97 -1.56 19.31 30.09
C ARG A 97 -1.84 19.27 31.60
N LYS A 98 -2.08 18.10 32.18
CA LYS A 98 -2.32 17.95 33.63
C LYS A 98 -1.12 18.42 34.45
N LEU A 99 0.10 18.08 34.01
CA LEU A 99 1.32 18.54 34.67
C LEU A 99 1.48 20.06 34.61
N ALA A 100 1.11 20.69 33.49
CA ALA A 100 1.13 22.14 33.36
C ALA A 100 0.09 22.80 34.29
N GLU A 101 -1.14 22.27 34.32
CA GLU A 101 -2.20 22.75 35.22
C GLU A 101 -1.79 22.62 36.71
N GLU A 102 -1.18 21.50 37.09
CA GLU A 102 -0.68 21.27 38.45
C GLU A 102 0.46 22.23 38.82
N ARG A 103 1.39 22.49 37.89
CA ARG A 103 2.47 23.46 38.09
C ARG A 103 1.94 24.88 38.27
N GLU A 104 0.98 25.30 37.48
CA GLU A 104 0.33 26.61 37.63
C GLU A 104 -0.36 26.72 38.98
N HIS A 105 -1.12 25.69 39.39
CA HIS A 105 -1.76 25.67 40.69
C HIS A 105 -0.74 25.76 41.84
N ALA A 106 0.35 24.98 41.77
CA ALA A 106 1.42 25.01 42.76
C ALA A 106 2.11 26.39 42.82
N ASN A 107 2.37 27.01 41.67
CA ASN A 107 2.95 28.35 41.59
C ASN A 107 2.06 29.39 42.26
N VAL A 108 0.75 29.35 42.00
CA VAL A 108 -0.22 30.25 42.63
C VAL A 108 -0.27 30.05 44.14
N GLU A 109 -0.26 28.80 44.62
CA GLU A 109 -0.26 28.51 46.06
C GLU A 109 1.03 28.99 46.74
N VAL A 110 2.19 28.70 46.14
CA VAL A 110 3.48 29.17 46.64
C VAL A 110 3.53 30.70 46.65
N GLY A 111 3.05 31.35 45.60
CA GLY A 111 2.95 32.81 45.53
C GLY A 111 2.11 33.40 46.67
N LYS A 112 0.95 32.81 46.96
CA LYS A 112 0.10 33.22 48.10
C LYS A 112 0.82 33.06 49.44
N ARG A 113 1.51 31.93 49.65
CA ARG A 113 2.28 31.68 50.89
C ARG A 113 3.41 32.68 51.06
N ILE A 114 4.16 32.96 49.99
CA ILE A 114 5.24 33.95 50.01
C ILE A 114 4.69 35.33 50.35
N HIS A 115 3.58 35.75 49.74
CA HIS A 115 2.99 37.05 50.02
C HIS A 115 2.60 37.21 51.48
N LEU A 116 1.92 36.21 52.06
CA LEU A 116 1.55 36.20 53.47
C LEU A 116 2.77 36.23 54.41
N GLU A 117 3.82 35.47 54.10
CA GLU A 117 5.05 35.43 54.90
C GLU A 117 5.80 36.78 54.86
N VAL A 118 5.86 37.41 53.68
CA VAL A 118 6.46 38.74 53.50
C VAL A 118 5.68 39.79 54.29
N ASP A 119 4.36 39.80 54.18
CA ASP A 119 3.51 40.73 54.95
C ASP A 119 3.69 40.54 56.46
N LYS A 120 3.69 39.29 56.93
CA LYS A 120 3.93 38.97 58.34
C LYS A 120 5.28 39.50 58.81
N ARG A 121 6.36 39.24 58.06
CA ARG A 121 7.70 39.74 58.39
C ARG A 121 7.76 41.27 58.39
N MET A 122 7.09 41.95 57.45
CA MET A 122 7.04 43.41 57.45
C MET A 122 6.36 43.95 58.71
N HIS A 123 5.24 43.36 59.13
CA HIS A 123 4.55 43.74 60.37
C HIS A 123 5.43 43.50 61.60
N GLU A 124 6.11 42.35 61.69
CA GLU A 124 7.03 42.03 62.79
C GLU A 124 8.22 43.00 62.86
N GLN A 125 8.82 43.34 61.72
CA GLN A 125 9.90 44.33 61.63
C GLN A 125 9.42 45.72 62.05
N PHE A 126 8.23 46.13 61.59
CA PHE A 126 7.65 47.41 61.96
C PHE A 126 7.33 47.49 63.46
N ALA A 127 6.72 46.45 64.04
CA ALA A 127 6.47 46.37 65.47
C ALA A 127 7.78 46.43 66.28
N SER A 128 8.81 45.68 65.85
CA SER A 128 10.13 45.70 66.47
C SER A 128 10.78 47.08 66.42
N PHE A 129 10.62 47.80 65.31
CA PHE A 129 11.10 49.18 65.16
C PHE A 129 10.39 50.14 66.13
N MET A 130 9.06 50.06 66.23
CA MET A 130 8.27 50.88 67.16
C MET A 130 8.68 50.67 68.63
N ILE A 131 8.92 49.41 69.01
CA ILE A 131 9.40 49.07 70.36
C ILE A 131 10.77 49.71 70.64
N ARG A 132 11.72 49.68 69.69
CA ARG A 132 13.03 50.32 69.86
C ARG A 132 12.92 51.85 70.00
N MET A 133 12.06 52.48 69.19
CA MET A 133 11.82 53.93 69.27
C MET A 133 11.27 54.33 70.65
N GLN A 134 10.34 53.56 71.20
CA GLN A 134 9.77 53.81 72.52
C GLN A 134 10.81 53.65 73.64
N GLN A 135 11.68 52.64 73.56
CA GLN A 135 12.76 52.42 74.54
C GLN A 135 13.78 53.57 74.54
N GLN A 136 14.12 54.12 73.37
CA GLN A 136 15.05 55.25 73.28
C GLN A 136 14.45 56.55 73.84
N GLN A 137 13.14 56.76 73.74
CA GLN A 137 12.47 57.92 74.34
C GLN A 137 12.32 57.81 75.87
N GLY A 138 12.32 56.60 76.42
CA GLY A 138 12.23 56.35 77.88
C GLY A 138 13.56 56.36 78.64
N GLN A 139 14.71 56.42 77.95
CA GLN A 139 16.05 56.48 78.55
C GLN A 139 16.66 57.90 78.58
N GLY A 140 15.87 58.91 78.19
CA GLY A 140 16.23 60.32 78.26
C GLY A 140 15.54 61.05 79.41
N THR A 141 15.80 60.64 80.66
CA THR A 141 15.52 61.42 81.88
C THR A 141 16.60 61.21 82.91
#